data_AF-A0A090WZC9-F1
#
_entry.id   AF-A0A090WZC9-F1
#
_cell.length_a   1.000
_cell.length_b   1.000
_cell.length_c   1.000
_cell.angle_alpha   90.00
_cell.angle_beta   90.00
_cell.angle_gamma   90.00
#
_symmetry.space_group_name_H-M   'P 1'
#
loop_
_entity.id
_entity.type
_entity.pdbx_description
1 polymer ?
#
loop_
_entity_poly.entity_id
_entity_poly.type
_entity_poly.pdbx_seq_one_letter_code
_entity_poly.pdbx_strand_id
1 'polypeptide(L)'
;MSNLFPTIILIVAVSDVIHLCIKYDIEAKKGLSSKQATKNALSEIGFTTLITSFTTAVGFLVLYMSPMQAMRNFGVESAILVILTFVLTLIFLPIFFSGLKKGNLFTISKPFTALSTKLFKKLDLIYKYQNTVLVGFAAVLALSCYGMTLISTNGSHYSFPEKTDLYSSYKSSKIILEVLVRSSLCFHLKMKRN
;
A
#
# COMPACT_ATOMS: atom_id res chain seq x y z
N MET A 1 16.23 -3.53 -0.47
CA MET A 1 14.99 -2.93 -1.04
C MET A 1 14.50 -3.69 -2.28
N SER A 2 15.31 -4.52 -2.93
CA SER A 2 14.97 -5.22 -4.18
C SER A 2 13.74 -6.14 -4.11
N ASN A 3 13.43 -6.70 -2.93
CA ASN A 3 12.31 -7.62 -2.76
C ASN A 3 10.93 -6.95 -2.84
N LEU A 4 10.86 -5.62 -2.80
CA LEU A 4 9.59 -4.88 -2.80
C LEU A 4 9.08 -4.60 -4.22
N PHE A 5 9.97 -4.50 -5.21
CA PHE A 5 9.59 -4.17 -6.58
C PHE A 5 8.59 -5.16 -7.19
N PRO A 6 8.78 -6.49 -7.10
CA PRO A 6 7.83 -7.45 -7.66
C PRO A 6 6.45 -7.31 -7.03
N THR A 7 6.39 -7.09 -5.72
CA THR A 7 5.13 -6.94 -4.98
C THR A 7 4.39 -5.66 -5.41
N ILE A 8 5.09 -4.54 -5.55
CA ILE A 8 4.47 -3.27 -5.92
C ILE A 8 3.96 -3.30 -7.36
N ILE A 9 4.79 -3.79 -8.29
CA ILE A 9 4.40 -3.93 -9.70
C ILE A 9 3.17 -4.85 -9.81
N LEU A 10 3.16 -5.97 -9.07
CA LEU A 10 2.02 -6.89 -9.05
C LEU A 10 0.74 -6.20 -8.58
N ILE A 11 0.78 -5.46 -7.47
CA ILE A 11 -0.41 -4.79 -6.91
C ILE A 11 -0.95 -3.74 -7.90
N VAL A 12 -0.08 -2.88 -8.45
CA VAL A 12 -0.47 -1.82 -9.38
C VAL A 12 -1.02 -2.40 -10.67
N ALA A 13 -0.32 -3.37 -11.28
CA ALA A 13 -0.75 -3.98 -12.53
C ALA A 13 -2.09 -4.73 -12.38
N VAL A 14 -2.27 -5.48 -11.29
CA VAL A 14 -3.53 -6.20 -11.03
C VAL A 14 -4.68 -5.21 -10.83
N SER A 15 -4.47 -4.11 -10.11
CA SER A 15 -5.49 -3.07 -9.94
C SER A 15 -5.93 -2.50 -11.28
N ASP A 16 -4.98 -2.07 -12.12
CA ASP A 16 -5.24 -1.51 -13.44
C ASP A 16 -6.02 -2.48 -14.35
N VAL A 17 -5.60 -3.76 -14.39
CA VAL A 17 -6.27 -4.79 -15.19
C VAL A 17 -7.69 -5.09 -14.67
N ILE A 18 -7.93 -5.06 -13.36
CA ILE A 18 -9.28 -5.26 -12.80
C ILE A 18 -10.21 -4.12 -13.22
N HIS A 19 -9.78 -2.86 -13.08
CA HIS A 19 -10.56 -1.69 -13.51
C HIS A 19 -10.93 -1.78 -15.00
N LEU A 20 -9.96 -2.20 -15.80
CA LEU A 20 -10.10 -2.41 -17.24
C LEU A 20 -11.13 -3.48 -17.59
N CYS A 21 -10.97 -4.65 -17.00
CA CYS A 21 -11.80 -5.84 -17.19
C CYS A 21 -13.26 -5.60 -16.82
N ILE A 22 -13.51 -4.98 -15.67
CA ILE A 22 -14.86 -4.66 -15.21
C ILE A 22 -15.52 -3.70 -16.19
N LYS A 23 -14.80 -2.67 -16.64
CA LYS A 23 -15.39 -1.66 -17.53
C LYS A 23 -15.72 -2.22 -18.90
N TYR A 24 -14.84 -3.03 -19.47
CA TYR A 24 -15.14 -3.73 -20.72
C TYR A 24 -16.36 -4.65 -20.57
N ASP A 25 -16.45 -5.42 -19.47
CA ASP A 25 -17.59 -6.33 -19.23
C ASP A 25 -18.93 -5.57 -19.12
N ILE A 26 -18.93 -4.41 -18.45
CA ILE A 26 -20.08 -3.51 -18.38
C ILE A 26 -20.50 -3.02 -19.78
N GLU A 27 -19.56 -2.56 -20.62
CA GLU A 27 -19.86 -2.09 -21.97
C GLU A 27 -20.27 -3.23 -22.91
N ALA A 28 -19.68 -4.41 -22.77
CA ALA A 28 -20.03 -5.59 -23.55
C ALA A 28 -21.45 -6.09 -23.22
N LYS A 29 -21.87 -6.02 -21.96
CA LYS A 29 -23.23 -6.36 -21.50
C LYS A 29 -24.32 -5.42 -22.03
N LYS A 30 -23.96 -4.20 -22.47
CA LYS A 30 -24.88 -3.30 -23.20
C LYS A 30 -25.19 -3.79 -24.62
N GLY A 31 -24.63 -4.92 -25.05
CA GLY A 31 -24.87 -5.51 -26.37
C GLY A 31 -24.01 -4.93 -27.50
N LEU A 32 -23.09 -4.01 -27.19
CA LEU A 32 -22.19 -3.35 -28.13
C LEU A 32 -21.26 -4.36 -28.84
N SER A 33 -20.77 -3.98 -30.02
CA SER A 33 -19.69 -4.73 -30.68
C SER A 33 -18.40 -4.66 -29.86
N SER A 34 -17.55 -5.69 -29.89
CA SER A 34 -16.28 -5.72 -29.12
C SER A 34 -15.42 -4.47 -29.36
N LYS A 35 -15.34 -3.99 -30.61
CA LYS A 35 -14.62 -2.77 -30.97
C LYS A 35 -15.20 -1.52 -30.31
N GLN A 36 -16.54 -1.42 -30.26
CA GLN A 36 -17.23 -0.27 -29.67
C GLN A 36 -17.20 -0.32 -28.14
N ALA A 37 -17.33 -1.51 -27.54
CA ALA A 37 -17.16 -1.72 -26.10
C ALA A 37 -15.74 -1.35 -25.65
N THR A 38 -14.72 -1.76 -26.40
CA THR A 38 -13.31 -1.40 -26.12
C THR A 38 -13.07 0.10 -26.22
N LYS A 39 -13.62 0.77 -27.25
CA LYS A 39 -13.49 2.22 -27.41
C LYS A 39 -14.15 2.99 -26.25
N ASN A 40 -15.35 2.58 -25.85
CA ASN A 40 -16.07 3.19 -24.74
C ASN A 40 -15.34 2.93 -23.41
N ALA A 41 -14.88 1.69 -23.19
CA ALA A 41 -14.10 1.35 -22.00
C ALA A 41 -12.84 2.21 -21.91
N LEU A 42 -12.09 2.38 -23.01
CA LEU A 42 -10.90 3.23 -23.05
C LEU A 42 -11.22 4.70 -22.75
N SER A 43 -12.31 5.24 -23.31
CA SER A 43 -12.70 6.64 -23.11
C SER A 43 -13.05 6.96 -21.65
N GLU A 44 -13.63 6.01 -20.93
CA GLU A 44 -14.10 6.24 -19.56
C GLU A 44 -13.07 5.82 -18.51
N ILE A 45 -12.44 4.66 -18.71
CA ILE A 45 -11.42 4.14 -17.79
C ILE A 45 -10.08 4.86 -17.98
N GLY A 46 -9.74 5.30 -19.20
CA GLY A 46 -8.44 5.90 -19.48
C GLY A 46 -8.18 7.14 -18.64
N PHE A 47 -9.17 8.02 -18.50
CA PHE A 47 -9.07 9.20 -17.64
C PHE A 47 -9.07 8.84 -16.16
N THR A 48 -9.92 7.90 -15.74
CA THR A 48 -10.00 7.44 -14.35
C THR A 48 -8.67 6.83 -13.89
N THR A 49 -8.12 5.91 -14.68
CA THR A 49 -6.85 5.23 -14.39
C THR A 49 -5.67 6.20 -14.46
N LEU A 50 -5.71 7.22 -15.33
CA LEU A 50 -4.68 8.26 -15.36
C LEU A 50 -4.58 8.98 -14.01
N ILE A 51 -5.71 9.39 -13.44
CA ILE A 51 -5.73 10.08 -12.15
C ILE A 51 -5.23 9.17 -11.03
N THR A 52 -5.63 7.89 -11.02
CA THR A 52 -5.19 6.93 -9.99
C THR A 52 -3.70 6.61 -10.09
N SER A 53 -3.16 6.42 -11.30
CA SER A 53 -1.73 6.19 -11.51
C SER A 53 -0.92 7.45 -11.20
N PHE A 54 -1.44 8.63 -11.55
CA PHE A 54 -0.79 9.90 -11.24
C PHE A 54 -0.67 10.14 -9.73
N THR A 55 -1.79 10.01 -8.99
CA THR A 55 -1.74 10.19 -7.52
C THR A 55 -0.83 9.15 -6.84
N THR A 56 -0.80 7.92 -7.36
CA THR A 56 0.11 6.87 -6.87
C THR A 56 1.58 7.22 -7.13
N ALA A 57 1.89 7.72 -8.32
CA ALA A 57 3.23 8.17 -8.67
C ALA A 57 3.67 9.34 -7.77
N VAL A 58 2.78 10.31 -7.51
CA VAL A 58 3.04 11.41 -6.57
C VAL A 58 3.30 10.86 -5.16
N GLY A 59 2.51 9.89 -4.69
CA GLY A 59 2.71 9.25 -3.39
C GLY A 59 4.10 8.62 -3.23
N PHE A 60 4.59 7.94 -4.27
CA PHE A 60 5.97 7.42 -4.29
C PHE A 60 7.02 8.54 -4.39
N LEU A 61 6.74 9.61 -5.14
CA LEU A 61 7.65 10.73 -5.30
C LEU A 61 7.92 11.47 -3.99
N VAL A 62 6.95 11.51 -3.06
CA VAL A 62 7.13 12.09 -1.71
C VAL A 62 8.30 11.44 -0.96
N LEU A 63 8.60 10.16 -1.22
CA LEU A 63 9.74 9.44 -0.61
C LEU A 63 11.10 10.02 -1.01
N TYR A 64 11.15 10.82 -2.08
CA TYR A 64 12.35 11.56 -2.47
C TYR A 64 12.81 12.56 -1.40
N MET A 65 11.89 13.08 -0.58
CA MET A 65 12.22 13.98 0.53
C MET A 65 12.86 13.26 1.73
N SER A 66 12.97 11.93 1.69
CA SER A 66 13.59 11.15 2.76
C SER A 66 15.10 11.40 2.85
N PRO A 67 15.69 11.49 4.05
CA PRO A 67 17.15 11.58 4.23
C PRO A 67 17.87 10.28 3.83
N MET A 68 17.18 9.14 3.75
CA MET A 68 17.77 7.86 3.39
C MET A 68 17.84 7.67 1.86
N GLN A 69 19.05 7.53 1.30
CA GLN A 69 19.27 7.33 -0.14
C GLN A 69 18.46 6.14 -0.70
N ALA A 70 18.34 5.05 0.08
CA ALA A 70 17.59 3.88 -0.33
C ALA A 70 16.10 4.18 -0.57
N MET A 71 15.49 5.06 0.25
CA MET A 71 14.09 5.45 0.08
C MET A 71 13.92 6.42 -1.10
N ARG A 72 14.89 7.31 -1.34
CA ARG A 72 14.87 8.23 -2.48
C ARG A 72 14.88 7.49 -3.82
N ASN A 73 15.83 6.58 -4.00
CA ASN A 73 15.94 5.77 -5.22
C ASN A 73 14.67 4.94 -5.43
N PHE A 74 14.19 4.30 -4.36
CA PHE A 74 12.97 3.51 -4.39
C PHE A 74 11.73 4.34 -4.78
N GLY A 75 11.59 5.57 -4.26
CA GLY A 75 10.47 6.45 -4.61
C GLY A 75 10.46 6.85 -6.08
N VAL A 76 11.62 7.25 -6.62
CA VAL A 76 11.76 7.64 -8.04
C VAL A 76 11.54 6.45 -8.96
N GLU A 77 12.19 5.31 -8.68
CA GLU A 77 12.03 4.09 -9.47
C GLU A 77 10.57 3.59 -9.46
N SER A 78 9.90 3.61 -8.31
CA SER A 78 8.49 3.21 -8.19
C SER A 78 7.54 4.16 -8.92
N ALA A 79 7.77 5.48 -8.86
CA ALA A 79 6.96 6.44 -9.59
C ALA A 79 7.04 6.22 -11.12
N ILE A 80 8.24 5.96 -11.64
CA ILE A 80 8.46 5.62 -13.06
C ILE A 80 7.72 4.33 -13.42
N LEU A 81 7.81 3.29 -12.58
CA LEU A 81 7.13 2.01 -12.81
C LEU A 81 5.60 2.15 -12.87
N VAL A 82 5.01 3.00 -12.04
CA VAL A 82 3.56 3.25 -12.03
C VAL A 82 3.11 3.89 -13.34
N ILE A 83 3.81 4.93 -13.80
CA ILE A 83 3.48 5.60 -15.07
C ILE A 83 3.71 4.66 -16.25
N LEU A 84 4.78 3.87 -16.23
CA LEU A 84 5.05 2.87 -17.26
C LEU A 84 3.94 1.80 -17.31
N THR A 85 3.49 1.31 -16.14
CA THR A 85 2.41 0.33 -16.03
C THR A 85 1.10 0.89 -16.59
N PHE A 86 0.79 2.16 -16.31
CA PHE A 86 -0.37 2.83 -16.88
C PHE A 86 -0.33 2.85 -18.42
N VAL A 87 0.80 3.27 -19.01
CA VAL A 87 0.97 3.30 -20.47
C VAL A 87 0.83 1.90 -21.07
N LEU A 88 1.42 0.89 -20.43
CA LEU A 88 1.27 -0.50 -20.84
C LEU A 88 -0.20 -0.93 -20.78
N THR A 89 -0.92 -0.65 -19.70
CA THR A 89 -2.35 -1.00 -19.59
C THR A 89 -3.19 -0.38 -20.71
N LEU A 90 -2.94 0.88 -21.09
CA LEU A 90 -3.66 1.53 -22.20
C LEU A 90 -3.41 0.87 -23.55
N ILE A 91 -2.17 0.41 -23.80
CA ILE A 91 -1.79 -0.29 -25.04
C ILE A 91 -2.34 -1.72 -25.03
N PHE A 92 -2.27 -2.40 -23.89
CA PHE A 92 -2.70 -3.78 -23.74
C PHE A 92 -4.22 -3.93 -23.84
N LEU A 93 -4.99 -2.92 -23.42
CA LEU A 93 -6.46 -2.91 -23.53
C LEU A 93 -6.97 -3.26 -24.95
N PRO A 94 -6.69 -2.47 -26.00
CA PRO A 94 -7.19 -2.79 -27.33
C PRO A 94 -6.63 -4.12 -27.85
N ILE A 95 -5.40 -4.49 -27.49
CA ILE A 95 -4.77 -5.74 -27.94
C ILE A 95 -5.51 -6.96 -27.36
N PHE A 96 -5.81 -6.96 -26.06
CA PHE A 96 -6.50 -8.06 -25.41
C PHE A 96 -7.97 -8.16 -25.84
N PHE A 97 -8.67 -7.03 -25.95
CA PHE A 97 -10.11 -7.04 -26.18
C PHE A 97 -10.54 -7.04 -27.65
N SER A 98 -9.67 -6.64 -28.58
CA SER A 98 -9.97 -6.68 -30.02
C SER A 98 -10.13 -8.10 -30.59
N GLY A 99 -9.64 -9.13 -29.90
CA GLY A 99 -9.72 -10.54 -30.33
C GLY A 99 -10.82 -11.36 -29.65
N LEU A 100 -11.48 -10.82 -28.63
CA LEU A 100 -12.44 -11.58 -27.82
C LEU A 100 -13.80 -11.63 -28.49
N LYS A 101 -14.25 -12.85 -28.85
CA LYS A 101 -15.63 -13.10 -29.30
C LYS A 101 -16.60 -12.73 -28.18
N LYS A 102 -17.72 -12.09 -28.55
CA LYS A 102 -18.80 -11.62 -27.67
C LYS A 102 -19.14 -12.70 -26.61
N GLY A 103 -18.73 -12.46 -25.38
CA GLY A 103 -18.91 -13.38 -24.26
C GLY A 103 -18.70 -12.64 -22.95
N ASN A 104 -19.42 -13.07 -21.90
CA ASN A 104 -19.28 -12.53 -20.56
C ASN A 104 -17.90 -12.95 -20.01
N LEU A 105 -16.95 -12.03 -19.96
CA LEU A 105 -15.61 -12.32 -19.45
C LEU A 105 -15.63 -12.67 -17.97
N PHE A 106 -16.55 -12.04 -17.23
CA PHE A 106 -16.74 -12.30 -15.81
C PHE A 106 -18.13 -12.87 -15.59
N THR A 107 -18.20 -14.19 -15.41
CA THR A 107 -19.36 -14.82 -14.80
C THR A 107 -19.11 -14.90 -13.30
N ILE A 108 -19.65 -13.94 -12.53
CA ILE A 108 -19.58 -14.00 -11.06
C ILE A 108 -20.21 -15.32 -10.61
N SER A 109 -19.50 -16.07 -9.77
CA SER A 109 -20.00 -17.36 -9.30
C SER A 109 -21.27 -17.15 -8.46
N LYS A 110 -22.29 -17.97 -8.71
CA LYS A 110 -23.56 -17.94 -7.96
C LYS A 110 -23.40 -17.95 -6.43
N PRO A 111 -22.47 -18.72 -5.80
CA PRO A 111 -22.31 -18.67 -4.35
C PRO A 111 -21.79 -17.32 -3.85
N PHE A 112 -20.92 -16.63 -4.60
CA PHE A 112 -20.44 -15.29 -4.23
C PHE A 112 -21.58 -14.27 -4.27
N THR A 113 -22.46 -14.35 -5.29
CA THR A 113 -23.65 -13.48 -5.38
C THR A 113 -24.63 -13.74 -4.23
N ALA A 114 -24.86 -14.99 -3.84
CA ALA A 114 -25.74 -15.35 -2.73
C ALA A 114 -25.18 -14.92 -1.36
N LEU A 115 -23.87 -15.03 -1.16
CA LEU A 115 -23.20 -14.54 0.05
C LEU A 115 -23.25 -13.01 0.13
N SER A 116 -22.92 -12.33 -0.98
CA SER A 116 -22.91 -10.88 -1.05
C SER A 116 -24.29 -10.30 -0.73
N THR A 117 -25.37 -10.85 -1.30
CA THR A 117 -26.75 -10.39 -1.06
C THR A 117 -27.22 -10.63 0.37
N LYS A 118 -26.77 -11.71 1.05
CA LYS A 118 -27.00 -11.89 2.49
C LYS A 118 -26.27 -10.84 3.33
N LEU A 119 -25.06 -10.45 2.92
CA LEU A 119 -24.28 -9.39 3.57
C LEU A 119 -24.90 -8.01 3.33
N PHE A 120 -25.33 -7.72 2.09
CA PHE A 120 -26.01 -6.47 1.70
C PHE A 120 -27.35 -6.27 2.40
N LYS A 121 -28.13 -7.33 2.66
CA LYS A 121 -29.33 -7.22 3.50
C LYS A 121 -29.04 -6.82 4.96
N LYS A 122 -27.83 -7.09 5.47
CA LYS A 122 -27.39 -6.59 6.78
C LYS A 122 -26.82 -5.16 6.72
N LEU A 123 -26.56 -4.62 5.53
CA LEU A 123 -26.13 -3.22 5.37
C LEU A 123 -27.28 -2.23 5.64
N ASP A 124 -28.54 -2.64 5.48
CA ASP A 124 -29.69 -1.82 5.92
C ASP A 124 -29.66 -1.55 7.44
N LEU A 125 -29.07 -2.47 8.23
CA LEU A 125 -28.82 -2.26 9.66
C LEU A 125 -27.75 -1.17 9.91
N ILE A 126 -26.75 -1.06 9.02
CA ILE A 126 -25.69 -0.05 9.10
C ILE A 126 -26.26 1.33 8.80
N TYR A 127 -27.16 1.45 7.82
CA TYR A 127 -27.89 2.70 7.57
C TYR A 127 -28.78 3.11 8.75
N LYS A 128 -29.39 2.15 9.46
CA LYS A 128 -30.21 2.40 10.65
C LYS A 128 -29.41 2.87 11.88
N TYR A 129 -28.16 2.45 12.02
CA TYR A 129 -27.28 2.78 13.16
C TYR A 129 -26.05 3.59 12.75
N GLN A 130 -26.19 4.50 11.78
CA GLN A 130 -25.07 5.30 11.24
C GLN A 130 -24.24 6.03 12.32
N ASN A 131 -24.89 6.59 13.34
CA ASN A 131 -24.19 7.32 14.41
C ASN A 131 -23.35 6.39 15.29
N THR A 132 -23.82 5.17 15.57
CA THR A 132 -23.08 4.17 16.34
C THR A 132 -21.87 3.67 15.56
N VAL A 133 -22.01 3.47 14.25
CA VAL A 133 -20.90 3.07 13.37
C VAL A 133 -19.84 4.17 13.32
N LEU A 134 -20.26 5.43 13.20
CA LEU A 134 -19.35 6.58 13.20
C LEU A 134 -18.58 6.71 14.52
N VAL A 135 -19.26 6.58 15.67
CA VAL A 135 -18.62 6.58 16.99
C VAL A 135 -17.67 5.40 17.14
N GLY A 136 -18.04 4.21 16.64
CA GLY A 136 -17.17 3.04 16.64
C GLY A 136 -15.88 3.27 15.85
N PHE A 137 -15.97 3.81 14.63
CA PHE A 137 -14.80 4.18 13.83
C PHE A 137 -13.94 5.25 14.51
N ALA A 138 -14.56 6.27 15.09
CA ALA A 138 -13.86 7.32 15.83
C ALA A 138 -13.12 6.75 17.06
N ALA A 139 -13.74 5.82 17.80
CA ALA A 139 -13.11 5.17 18.94
C ALA A 139 -11.91 4.30 18.52
N VAL A 140 -12.04 3.54 17.43
CA VAL A 140 -10.92 2.75 16.88
C VAL A 140 -9.78 3.63 16.40
N LEU A 141 -10.08 4.76 15.74
CA LEU A 141 -9.07 5.75 15.35
C LEU A 141 -8.38 6.37 16.57
N ALA A 142 -9.14 6.77 17.60
CA ALA A 142 -8.57 7.33 18.82
C ALA A 142 -7.66 6.31 19.53
N LEU A 143 -8.08 5.05 19.61
CA LEU A 143 -7.29 3.97 20.18
C LEU A 143 -6.03 3.67 19.36
N SER A 144 -6.11 3.74 18.03
CA SER A 144 -4.96 3.61 17.14
C SER A 144 -3.96 4.77 17.31
N CYS A 145 -4.45 6.00 17.43
CA CYS A 145 -3.63 7.18 17.74
C CYS A 145 -2.94 7.06 19.09
N TYR A 146 -3.66 6.58 20.11
CA TYR A 146 -3.07 6.29 21.41
C TYR A 146 -1.99 5.20 21.30
N GLY A 147 -2.28 4.11 20.58
CA GLY A 147 -1.34 3.03 20.31
C GLY A 147 -0.06 3.48 19.61
N MET A 148 -0.13 4.46 18.69
CA MET A 148 1.06 5.03 18.05
C MET A 148 2.03 5.66 19.04
N THR A 149 1.55 6.25 20.14
CA THR A 149 2.42 6.84 21.16
C THR A 149 3.16 5.81 22.00
N LEU A 150 2.67 4.57 22.05
CA LEU A 150 3.30 3.46 22.77
C LEU A 150 4.39 2.75 21.95
N ILE A 151 4.56 3.09 20.67
CA ILE A 151 5.54 2.44 19.81
C ILE A 151 6.95 2.86 20.24
N SER A 152 7.65 1.92 20.87
CA SER A 152 9.07 2.05 21.15
C SER A 152 9.90 1.78 19.89
N THR A 153 10.71 2.76 19.48
CA THR A 153 11.62 2.60 18.34
C THR A 153 12.84 1.78 18.77
N ASN A 154 12.91 0.51 18.38
CA ASN A 154 14.11 -0.31 18.59
C ASN A 154 15.21 0.14 17.61
N GLY A 155 16.10 1.01 18.08
CA GLY A 155 17.26 1.53 17.33
C GLY A 155 18.47 0.58 17.29
N SER A 156 18.29 -0.73 17.52
CA SER A 156 19.38 -1.70 17.39
C SER A 156 19.67 -1.95 15.92
N HIS A 157 20.62 -1.19 15.37
CA HIS A 157 21.10 -1.30 13.99
C HIS A 157 21.69 -2.68 13.61
N TYR A 158 21.94 -3.56 14.59
CA TYR A 158 22.44 -4.90 14.38
C TYR A 158 21.58 -5.92 15.12
N SER A 159 20.79 -6.68 14.37
CA SER A 159 20.11 -7.88 14.86
C SER A 159 21.10 -9.05 14.80
N PHE A 160 22.05 -9.09 15.74
CA PHE A 160 22.87 -10.29 15.90
C PHE A 160 21.98 -11.44 16.40
N PRO A 161 22.03 -12.63 15.79
CA PRO A 161 21.32 -13.78 16.33
C PRO A 161 21.85 -14.08 17.74
N GLU A 162 20.96 -14.16 18.73
CA GLU A 162 21.29 -14.25 20.17
C GLU A 162 22.23 -15.39 20.55
N LYS A 163 22.40 -16.39 19.66
CA LYS A 163 23.23 -17.59 19.87
C LYS A 163 24.68 -17.47 19.41
N THR A 164 25.19 -16.27 19.12
CA THR A 164 26.59 -16.08 18.67
C THR A 164 27.45 -15.36 19.70
N ASP A 165 28.72 -15.74 19.83
CA ASP A 165 29.69 -15.16 20.77
C ASP A 165 29.92 -13.64 20.58
N LEU A 166 29.56 -13.13 19.41
CA LEU A 166 29.57 -11.70 19.09
C LEU A 166 28.49 -10.91 19.87
N TYR A 167 27.35 -11.53 20.19
CA TYR A 167 26.28 -10.88 20.93
C TYR A 167 26.64 -10.68 22.42
N SER A 168 27.27 -11.67 23.05
CA SER A 168 27.72 -11.57 24.45
C SER A 168 28.84 -10.52 24.60
N SER A 169 29.75 -10.44 23.63
CA SER A 169 30.83 -9.46 23.59
C SER A 169 30.32 -8.03 23.36
N TYR A 170 29.36 -7.84 22.44
CA TYR A 170 28.74 -6.53 22.20
C TYR A 170 27.94 -6.04 23.41
N LYS A 171 27.18 -6.93 24.07
CA LYS A 171 26.41 -6.60 25.28
C LYS A 171 27.32 -6.15 26.43
N SER A 172 28.42 -6.86 26.67
CA SER A 172 29.41 -6.48 27.69
C SER A 172 30.07 -5.14 27.37
N SER A 173 30.47 -4.90 26.11
CA SER A 173 31.07 -3.63 25.71
C SER A 173 30.11 -2.44 25.84
N LYS A 174 28.82 -2.63 25.53
CA LYS A 174 27.80 -1.58 25.64
C LYS A 174 27.52 -1.20 27.10
N ILE A 175 27.50 -2.17 28.00
CA ILE A 175 27.34 -1.95 29.45
C ILE A 175 28.53 -1.16 30.01
N ILE A 176 29.76 -1.52 29.62
CA ILE A 176 30.98 -0.81 30.06
C ILE A 176 30.98 0.64 29.58
N LEU A 177 30.58 0.88 28.32
CA LEU A 177 30.50 2.23 27.76
C LEU A 177 29.46 3.10 28.49
N GLU A 178 28.28 2.55 28.82
CA GLU A 178 27.28 3.28 29.60
C GLU A 178 27.73 3.59 31.03
N VAL A 179 28.42 2.66 31.69
CA VAL A 179 28.98 2.89 33.04
C VAL A 179 30.05 3.99 33.01
N LEU A 180 30.92 4.01 31.99
CA LEU A 180 31.96 5.04 31.83
C LEU A 180 31.39 6.43 31.51
N VAL A 181 30.37 6.50 30.65
CA VAL A 181 29.68 7.76 30.33
C VAL A 181 28.95 8.30 31.57
N ARG A 182 28.28 7.43 32.32
CA ARG A 182 27.55 7.82 33.55
C ARG A 182 28.49 8.23 34.69
N SER A 183 29.66 7.59 34.80
CA SER A 183 30.73 7.98 35.73
C SER A 183 31.32 9.35 35.38
N SER A 184 31.61 9.61 34.10
CA SER A 184 32.15 10.89 33.62
C SER A 184 31.17 12.05 33.79
N LEU A 185 29.87 11.82 33.54
CA LEU A 185 28.82 12.83 33.79
C LEU A 185 28.68 13.18 35.28
N CYS A 186 28.79 12.18 36.16
CA CYS A 186 28.71 12.37 37.61
C CYS A 186 29.91 13.17 38.13
N PHE A 187 31.10 12.96 37.56
CA PHE A 187 32.32 13.71 37.89
C PHE A 187 32.22 15.19 37.46
N HIS A 188 31.66 15.46 36.29
CA HIS A 188 31.49 16.83 35.77
C HIS A 188 30.43 17.63 36.56
N LEU A 189 29.37 16.98 37.02
CA LEU A 189 28.35 17.61 37.88
C LEU A 189 28.86 17.92 39.29
N LYS A 190 29.86 17.18 39.79
CA LYS A 190 30.44 17.40 41.12
C LYS A 190 31.46 18.54 41.16
N MET A 191 32.13 18.85 40.03
CA MET A 191 33.01 20.01 39.89
C MET A 191 32.26 21.35 39.71
N LYS A 192 31.01 21.34 39.27
CA LYS A 192 30.20 22.56 39.09
C LYS A 192 29.47 23.01 40.37
N ARG A 193 29.69 22.32 41.48
CA ARG A 193 29.00 22.53 42.78
C ARG A 193 29.92 23.00 43.91
N ASN A 194 31.16 23.36 43.60
CA ASN A 194 32.10 24.13 44.43
C ASN A 194 32.45 25.42 43.70
#